data_AF-A0A938YVH4-F1
#
_entry.id   AF-A0A938YVH4-F1
#
_cell.length_a   1.000
_cell.length_b   1.000
_cell.length_c   1.000
_cell.angle_alpha   90.00
_cell.angle_beta   90.00
_cell.angle_gamma   90.00
#
_symmetry.space_group_name_H-M   'P 1'
#
loop_
_entity.id
_entity.type
_entity.pdbx_description
1 polymer ?
#
loop_
_entity_poly.entity_id
_entity_poly.type
_entity_poly.pdbx_seq_one_letter_code
_entity_poly.pdbx_strand_id
1 'polypeptide(L)'
;MQGFMDRLADVLGKFANRINNLRYIMVIKNAFAALIPVIITGAFGTLFSAMVFDAENGLAQIEALRFLESLKPISSAVSYVTLSFLTIYAVFLIG
;
A
#
# COMPACT_ATOMS: atom_id res chain seq x y z
N MET A 1 4.52 34.56 -19.90
CA MET A 1 4.08 33.57 -18.89
C MET A 1 5.05 32.40 -18.69
N GLN A 2 5.86 31.99 -19.69
CA GLN A 2 6.87 30.91 -19.52
C GLN A 2 7.94 31.20 -18.45
N GLY A 3 8.57 32.38 -18.46
CA GLY A 3 9.64 32.70 -17.50
C GLY A 3 9.24 32.76 -16.02
N PHE A 4 7.94 32.86 -15.70
CA PHE A 4 7.45 32.74 -14.32
C PHE A 4 7.31 31.27 -13.90
N MET A 5 6.76 30.42 -14.78
CA MET A 5 6.71 28.97 -14.55
C MET A 5 8.11 28.36 -14.44
N ASP A 6 9.08 28.81 -15.25
CA ASP A 6 10.45 28.30 -15.16
C ASP A 6 11.12 28.65 -13.83
N ARG A 7 10.92 29.89 -13.34
CA ARG A 7 11.41 30.31 -12.02
C ARG A 7 10.74 29.54 -10.89
N LEU A 8 9.45 29.25 -11.01
CA LEU A 8 8.73 28.42 -10.03
C LEU A 8 9.24 26.97 -10.05
N ALA A 9 9.44 26.40 -11.24
CA ALA A 9 10.00 25.06 -11.41
C ALA A 9 11.40 24.95 -10.79
N ASP A 10 12.26 25.95 -10.99
CA ASP A 10 13.59 25.99 -10.38
C ASP A 10 13.56 26.05 -8.85
N VAL A 11 12.66 26.87 -8.28
CA VAL A 11 12.51 26.98 -6.82
C VAL A 11 11.95 25.69 -6.23
N LEU A 12 10.92 25.11 -6.85
CA LEU A 12 10.34 23.83 -6.44
C LEU A 12 11.34 22.68 -6.61
N GLY A 13 12.14 22.69 -7.67
CA GLY A 13 13.19 21.69 -7.91
C GLY A 13 14.28 21.73 -6.84
N LYS A 14 14.75 22.94 -6.48
CA LYS A 14 15.70 23.12 -5.36
C LYS A 14 15.13 22.65 -4.02
N PHE A 15 13.85 22.95 -3.78
CA PHE A 15 13.15 22.51 -2.58
C PHE A 15 12.98 20.99 -2.54
N ALA A 16 12.57 20.37 -3.64
CA ALA A 16 12.43 18.92 -3.77
C ALA A 16 13.76 18.20 -3.56
N ASN A 17 14.85 18.71 -4.14
CA ASN A 17 16.19 18.17 -3.90
C ASN A 17 16.58 18.24 -2.43
N ARG A 18 16.26 19.34 -1.74
CA ARG A 18 16.54 19.48 -0.31
C ARG A 18 15.78 18.44 0.51
N ILE A 19 14.49 18.24 0.23
CA ILE A 19 13.65 17.22 0.90
C ILE A 19 14.17 15.80 0.64
N ASN A 20 14.47 15.47 -0.62
CA ASN A 20 14.92 14.13 -0.99
C ASN A 20 16.30 13.79 -0.40
N ASN A 21 17.14 14.80 -0.15
CA ASN A 21 18.46 14.64 0.45
C ASN A 21 18.46 14.62 1.99
N LEU A 22 17.31 14.81 2.65
CA LEU A 22 17.22 14.66 4.10
C LEU A 22 17.37 13.18 4.46
N ARG A 23 18.39 12.87 5.27
CA ARG A 23 18.73 11.49 5.70
C ARG A 23 17.50 10.72 6.19
N TYR A 24 16.67 11.32 7.04
CA TYR A 24 15.47 10.68 7.58
C TYR A 24 14.42 10.39 6.50
N ILE A 25 14.17 11.33 5.58
CA ILE A 25 13.21 11.14 4.48
C ILE A 25 13.69 10.07 3.51
N MET A 26 14.99 10.05 3.23
CA MET A 26 15.61 9.06 2.36
C MET A 26 15.47 7.64 2.93
N VAL A 27 15.75 7.45 4.23
CA VAL A 27 15.61 6.16 4.91
C VAL A 27 14.15 5.70 4.93
N ILE A 28 13.21 6.58 5.28
CA ILE A 28 11.77 6.28 5.27
C ILE A 28 11.34 5.86 3.86
N LYS A 29 11.68 6.64 2.83
CA LYS A 29 11.34 6.33 1.43
C LYS A 29 11.87 4.97 0.99
N ASN A 30 13.12 4.65 1.34
CA ASN A 30 13.73 3.37 1.01
C ASN A 30 13.07 2.20 1.75
N ALA A 31 12.73 2.38 3.04
CA ALA A 31 11.99 1.39 3.82
C ALA A 31 10.60 1.13 3.23
N PHE A 32 9.86 2.17 2.85
CA PHE A 32 8.56 2.01 2.20
C PHE A 32 8.68 1.38 0.80
N ALA A 33 9.75 1.67 0.05
CA ALA A 33 9.99 1.02 -1.24
C ALA A 33 10.20 -0.50 -1.10
N ALA A 34 10.90 -0.94 -0.05
CA ALA A 34 11.07 -2.37 0.25
C ALA A 34 9.76 -3.06 0.64
N LEU A 35 8.77 -2.31 1.15
CA LEU A 35 7.49 -2.84 1.64
C LEU A 35 6.38 -2.89 0.58
N ILE A 36 6.62 -2.33 -0.61
CA ILE A 36 5.67 -2.36 -1.74
C ILE A 36 5.10 -3.77 -2.02
N PRO A 37 5.90 -4.86 -2.08
CA PRO A 37 5.37 -6.19 -2.38
C PRO A 37 4.36 -6.69 -1.34
N VAL A 38 4.61 -6.39 -0.07
CA VAL A 38 3.73 -6.78 1.05
C VAL A 38 2.43 -5.98 0.99
N ILE A 39 2.51 -4.67 0.74
CA ILE A 39 1.34 -3.79 0.56
C ILE A 39 0.45 -4.30 -0.58
N ILE A 40 1.06 -4.62 -1.73
CA ILE A 40 0.33 -5.11 -2.91
C ILE A 40 -0.39 -6.42 -2.58
N THR A 41 0.29 -7.36 -1.93
CA THR A 41 -0.29 -8.67 -1.55
C THR A 41 -1.49 -8.49 -0.60
N GLY A 42 -1.36 -7.60 0.39
CA GLY A 42 -2.48 -7.27 1.28
C GLY A 42 -3.66 -6.64 0.57
N ALA A 43 -3.40 -5.71 -0.35
CA ALA A 43 -4.43 -5.06 -1.15
C ALA A 43 -5.16 -6.05 -2.07
N PHE A 44 -4.45 -7.03 -2.65
CA PHE A 44 -5.11 -8.12 -3.35
C PHE A 44 -5.97 -8.97 -2.40
N GLY A 45 -5.48 -9.30 -1.21
CA GLY A 45 -6.26 -10.03 -0.20
C GLY A 45 -7.58 -9.34 0.15
N THR A 46 -7.57 -8.01 0.34
CA THR A 46 -8.80 -7.24 0.63
C THR A 46 -9.73 -7.15 -0.58
N LEU A 47 -9.20 -7.01 -1.80
CA LEU A 47 -9.99 -7.04 -3.03
C LEU A 47 -10.65 -8.41 -3.26
N PHE A 48 -9.93 -9.51 -3.04
CA PHE A 48 -10.49 -10.86 -3.07
C PHE A 48 -11.60 -11.02 -2.03
N SER A 49 -11.44 -10.45 -0.84
CA SER A 49 -12.49 -10.43 0.18
C SER A 49 -13.78 -9.75 -0.28
N ALA A 50 -13.65 -8.58 -0.91
CA ALA A 50 -14.78 -7.74 -1.29
C ALA A 50 -15.47 -8.24 -2.57
N MET A 51 -14.70 -8.73 -3.54
CA MET A 51 -15.21 -9.10 -4.87
C MET A 51 -15.52 -10.58 -5.01
N VAL A 52 -14.78 -11.46 -4.32
CA VAL A 52 -14.87 -12.91 -4.53
C VAL A 52 -15.55 -13.61 -3.36
N PHE A 53 -15.18 -13.28 -2.13
CA PHE A 53 -15.65 -13.98 -0.93
C PHE A 53 -16.91 -13.36 -0.29
N ASP A 54 -17.45 -12.29 -0.85
CA ASP A 54 -18.65 -11.65 -0.32
C ASP A 54 -19.93 -12.32 -0.81
N ALA A 55 -20.80 -12.74 0.12
CA ALA A 55 -22.02 -13.51 -0.17
C ALA A 55 -23.18 -12.63 -0.64
N GLU A 56 -23.16 -11.33 -0.34
CA GLU A 56 -24.20 -10.37 -0.75
C GLU A 56 -23.83 -9.61 -2.02
N ASN A 57 -22.58 -9.13 -2.15
CA ASN A 57 -22.17 -8.27 -3.28
C ASN A 57 -21.08 -8.88 -4.16
N GLY A 58 -20.60 -10.09 -3.85
CA GLY A 58 -19.50 -10.76 -4.53
C GLY A 58 -19.90 -12.06 -5.25
N LEU A 59 -18.89 -12.75 -5.81
CA LEU A 59 -19.08 -14.01 -6.55
C LEU A 59 -19.65 -15.16 -5.69
N ALA A 60 -19.57 -15.07 -4.36
CA ALA A 60 -20.12 -16.07 -3.44
C ALA A 60 -21.67 -16.04 -3.34
N GLN A 61 -22.34 -15.09 -4.00
CA GLN A 61 -23.80 -15.11 -4.15
C GLN A 61 -24.30 -16.30 -4.98
N ILE A 62 -23.45 -16.86 -5.85
CA ILE A 62 -23.80 -17.99 -6.70
C ILE A 62 -23.77 -19.25 -5.83
N GLU A 63 -24.87 -19.99 -5.79
CA GLU A 63 -25.06 -21.14 -4.88
C GLU A 63 -23.97 -22.22 -5.02
N ALA A 64 -23.41 -22.41 -6.23
CA ALA A 64 -22.28 -23.30 -6.50
C ALA A 64 -20.93 -22.83 -5.93
N LEU A 65 -20.79 -21.54 -5.64
CA LEU A 65 -19.56 -20.88 -5.18
C LEU A 65 -19.66 -20.42 -3.72
N ARG A 66 -20.75 -20.73 -3.01
CA ARG A 66 -20.97 -20.32 -1.61
C ARG A 66 -19.91 -20.85 -0.64
N PHE A 67 -19.15 -21.88 -1.03
CA PHE A 67 -17.98 -22.34 -0.26
C PHE A 67 -16.90 -21.25 -0.10
N LEU A 68 -16.84 -20.28 -1.02
CA LEU A 68 -15.91 -19.16 -0.99
C LEU A 68 -16.12 -18.22 0.21
N GLU A 69 -17.32 -18.19 0.78
CA GLU A 69 -17.63 -17.45 2.01
C GLU A 69 -16.79 -17.95 3.20
N SER A 70 -16.53 -19.27 3.26
CA SER A 70 -15.70 -19.87 4.32
C SER A 70 -14.23 -19.44 4.27
N LEU A 71 -13.78 -18.85 3.15
CA LEU A 71 -12.41 -18.36 2.93
C LEU A 71 -12.27 -16.86 3.26
N LYS A 72 -13.37 -16.15 3.55
CA LYS A 72 -13.39 -14.75 4.02
C LYS A 72 -12.51 -14.48 5.27
N PRO A 73 -12.28 -15.44 6.20
CA PRO A 73 -11.31 -15.26 7.28
C PRO A 73 -9.87 -15.15 6.79
N ILE A 74 -9.51 -15.79 5.66
CA ILE A 74 -8.16 -15.78 5.11
C ILE A 74 -7.81 -14.38 4.59
N SER A 75 -8.72 -13.73 3.87
CA SER A 75 -8.50 -12.36 3.40
C SER A 75 -8.39 -11.36 4.56
N SER A 76 -9.17 -11.56 5.62
CA SER A 76 -9.07 -10.77 6.85
C SER A 76 -7.72 -10.96 7.55
N ALA A 77 -7.24 -12.20 7.62
CA ALA A 77 -5.92 -12.53 8.14
C ALA A 77 -4.79 -11.91 7.29
N VAL A 78 -4.90 -11.94 5.97
CA VAL A 78 -3.92 -11.33 5.04
C VAL A 78 -3.83 -9.82 5.23
N SER A 79 -4.97 -9.14 5.41
CA SER A 79 -5.00 -7.70 5.70
C SER A 79 -4.34 -7.38 7.06
N TYR A 80 -4.68 -8.15 8.09
CA TYR A 80 -4.08 -8.01 9.42
C TYR A 80 -2.56 -8.21 9.39
N VAL A 81 -2.10 -9.30 8.76
CA VAL A 81 -0.68 -9.61 8.57
C VAL A 81 0.01 -8.47 7.83
N THR A 82 -0.58 -7.93 6.76
CA THR A 82 0.00 -6.83 6.00
C THR A 82 0.22 -5.59 6.86
N LEU A 83 -0.75 -5.21 7.70
CA LEU A 83 -0.63 -4.07 8.60
C LEU A 83 0.43 -4.32 9.70
N SER A 84 0.45 -5.52 10.28
CA SER A 84 1.45 -5.88 11.29
C SER A 84 2.86 -5.91 10.72
N PHE A 85 3.05 -6.50 9.53
CA PHE A 85 4.34 -6.52 8.85
C PHE A 85 4.79 -5.13 8.42
N LEU A 86 3.90 -4.27 7.92
CA LEU A 86 4.25 -2.86 7.65
C LEU A 86 4.85 -2.20 8.88
N THR A 87 4.23 -2.37 10.04
CA THR A 87 4.65 -1.70 11.27
C THR A 87 5.98 -2.26 11.80
N ILE A 88 6.10 -3.58 11.89
CA ILE A 88 7.31 -4.25 12.40
C ILE A 88 8.51 -3.98 11.49
N TYR A 89 8.31 -4.12 10.18
CA TYR A 89 9.38 -4.00 9.20
C TYR A 89 9.78 -2.54 8.97
N ALA A 90 8.84 -1.59 9.09
CA ALA A 90 9.17 -0.17 9.11
C ALA A 90 10.04 0.18 10.32
N VAL A 91 9.72 -0.30 11.52
CA VAL A 91 10.56 -0.09 12.72
C VAL A 91 11.93 -0.74 12.55
N PHE A 92 12.01 -1.94 11.96
CA PHE A 92 13.28 -2.62 11.73
C PHE A 92 14.18 -1.93 10.69
N LEU A 93 13.61 -1.37 9.62
CA LEU A 93 14.38 -0.72 8.54
C LEU A 93 14.69 0.76 8.80
N ILE A 94 13.87 1.45 9.60
CA ILE A 94 14.04 2.88 9.93
C ILE A 94 14.80 3.07 11.24
N GLY A 95 14.65 2.13 12.18
CA GLY A 95 15.30 2.14 13.50
C GLY A 95 16.79 1.95 13.47
#